data_AF-A0A3D1REE2-F1
#
_entry.id   AF-A0A3D1REE2-F1
#
_cell.length_a   1.000
_cell.length_b   1.000
_cell.length_c   1.000
_cell.angle_alpha   90.00
_cell.angle_beta   90.00
_cell.angle_gamma   90.00
#
_symmetry.space_group_name_H-M   'P 1'
#
loop_
_entity.id
_entity.type
_entity.pdbx_description
1 polymer ?
#
loop_
_entity_poly.entity_id
_entity_poly.type
_entity_poly.pdbx_seq_one_letter_code
_entity_poly.pdbx_strand_id
1 'polypeptide(L)'
;MSIASPFAARRFLSRRLRRYRRQAMTDLIHPARFFHADGEHLLCTACPRHCRLADGQHGFCYVRKNQGGRLDLIAYGRPSAVAVDPIEKKP
;
A
#
# COMPACT_ATOMS: atom_id res chain seq x y z
N MET A 1 -7.91 -14.16 -49.59
CA MET A 1 -6.79 -13.70 -48.74
C MET A 1 -7.39 -12.92 -47.58
N SER A 2 -7.51 -13.56 -46.41
CA SER A 2 -8.26 -13.03 -45.26
C SER A 2 -7.33 -12.20 -44.39
N ILE A 3 -7.62 -10.90 -44.30
CA ILE A 3 -6.86 -9.95 -43.49
C ILE A 3 -7.27 -10.18 -42.04
N ALA A 4 -6.37 -10.76 -41.23
CA ALA A 4 -6.61 -10.98 -39.82
C ALA A 4 -6.86 -9.63 -39.11
N SER A 5 -8.04 -9.50 -38.50
CA SER A 5 -8.48 -8.31 -37.78
C SER A 5 -7.53 -7.96 -36.62
N PRO A 6 -7.14 -6.68 -36.45
CA PRO A 6 -6.23 -6.23 -35.39
C PRO A 6 -6.84 -6.36 -33.97
N PHE A 7 -8.10 -6.79 -33.85
CA PHE A 7 -8.77 -7.00 -32.57
C PHE A 7 -8.25 -8.19 -31.76
N ALA A 8 -7.57 -9.16 -32.38
CA ALA A 8 -7.07 -10.35 -31.67
C ALA A 8 -5.86 -10.05 -30.74
N ALA A 9 -5.04 -9.05 -31.08
CA ALA A 9 -3.82 -8.72 -30.33
C ALA A 9 -4.11 -8.03 -28.97
N ARG A 10 -5.26 -7.37 -28.81
CA ARG A 10 -5.65 -6.72 -27.54
C ARG A 10 -6.04 -7.70 -26.43
N ARG A 11 -6.35 -8.95 -26.76
CA ARG A 11 -6.87 -9.92 -25.77
C ARG A 11 -5.75 -10.66 -25.02
N PHE A 12 -4.55 -10.73 -25.59
CA PHE A 12 -3.42 -11.50 -25.04
C PHE A 12 -2.65 -10.75 -23.93
N LEU A 13 -2.50 -9.42 -24.03
CA LEU A 13 -1.91 -8.59 -22.96
C LEU A 13 -2.78 -8.51 -21.71
N SER A 14 -4.05 -8.90 -21.80
CA SER A 14 -4.96 -8.85 -20.66
C SER A 14 -4.79 -10.02 -19.68
N ARG A 15 -4.06 -11.09 -20.01
CA ARG A 15 -3.91 -12.26 -19.12
C ARG A 15 -2.66 -12.23 -18.24
N ARG A 16 -1.54 -11.65 -18.69
CA ARG A 16 -0.35 -11.46 -17.84
C ARG A 16 -0.52 -10.35 -16.81
N LEU A 17 -1.15 -9.24 -17.18
CA LEU A 17 -1.41 -8.11 -16.27
C LEU A 17 -2.53 -8.40 -15.24
N ARG A 18 -3.35 -9.44 -15.46
CA ARG A 18 -4.36 -9.88 -14.48
C ARG A 18 -3.76 -10.62 -13.28
N ARG A 19 -2.57 -11.23 -13.39
CA ARG A 19 -1.88 -11.87 -12.25
C ARG A 19 -1.46 -10.85 -11.18
N TYR A 20 -0.96 -9.69 -11.58
CA TYR A 20 -0.67 -8.59 -10.65
C TYR A 20 -1.93 -7.96 -10.01
N ARG A 21 -3.10 -8.19 -10.59
CA ARG A 21 -4.33 -7.44 -10.27
C ARG A 21 -5.15 -8.04 -9.13
N ARG A 22 -4.79 -9.22 -8.61
CA ARG A 22 -5.51 -9.89 -7.50
C ARG A 22 -4.63 -10.55 -6.43
N GLN A 23 -3.36 -10.86 -6.69
CA GLN A 23 -2.58 -11.77 -5.82
C GLN A 23 -1.85 -11.13 -4.63
N ALA A 24 -1.94 -9.82 -4.38
CA ALA A 24 -1.16 -9.16 -3.32
C ALA A 24 -1.98 -8.18 -2.46
N MET A 25 -3.23 -8.51 -2.14
CA MET A 25 -4.12 -7.61 -1.40
C MET A 25 -3.98 -7.71 0.13
N THR A 26 -3.43 -8.79 0.67
CA THR A 26 -3.39 -9.06 2.12
C THR A 26 -1.98 -9.34 2.70
N ASP A 27 -1.00 -9.69 1.87
CA ASP A 27 0.27 -10.26 2.38
C ASP A 27 1.38 -9.21 2.67
N LEU A 28 1.08 -7.92 2.51
CA LEU A 28 2.04 -6.82 2.75
C LEU A 28 1.64 -5.95 3.95
N ILE A 29 0.95 -6.54 4.93
CA ILE A 29 0.70 -5.87 6.21
C ILE A 29 2.03 -5.86 6.98
N HIS A 30 2.71 -4.72 6.99
CA HIS A 30 3.97 -4.56 7.71
C HIS A 30 3.74 -3.90 9.07
N PRO A 31 4.21 -4.47 10.19
CA PRO A 31 3.98 -3.88 11.50
C PRO A 31 4.73 -2.55 11.64
N ALA A 32 4.05 -1.52 12.15
CA ALA A 32 4.70 -0.28 12.54
C ALA A 32 5.44 -0.47 13.86
N ARG A 33 6.49 0.34 14.11
CA ARG A 33 7.34 0.21 15.31
C ARG A 33 7.15 1.34 16.33
N PHE A 34 6.65 2.50 15.91
CA PHE A 34 6.61 3.71 16.72
C PHE A 34 5.18 4.00 17.18
N PHE A 35 4.73 3.23 18.17
CA PHE A 35 3.44 3.42 18.82
C PHE A 35 3.46 2.81 20.22
N HIS A 36 2.49 3.19 21.04
CA HIS A 36 2.21 2.56 22.33
C HIS A 36 0.71 2.50 22.57
N ALA A 37 0.29 1.60 23.47
CA ALA A 37 -1.10 1.51 23.90
C ALA A 37 -1.46 2.74 24.76
N ASP A 38 -2.67 3.27 24.55
CA ASP A 38 -3.25 4.42 25.25
C ASP A 38 -4.73 4.11 25.57
N GLY A 39 -4.92 3.26 26.57
CA GLY A 39 -6.23 2.68 26.92
C GLY A 39 -6.75 1.79 25.80
N GLU A 40 -7.95 2.09 25.30
CA GLU A 40 -8.57 1.38 24.17
C GLU A 40 -8.03 1.83 22.79
N HIS A 41 -7.11 2.79 22.77
CA HIS A 41 -6.55 3.37 21.56
C HIS A 41 -5.06 3.04 21.43
N LEU A 42 -4.51 3.25 20.23
CA LEU A 42 -3.07 3.32 20.01
C LEU A 42 -2.63 4.76 19.81
N LEU A 43 -1.55 5.17 20.48
CA LEU A 43 -0.90 6.45 20.21
C LEU A 43 0.29 6.24 19.27
N CYS A 44 0.19 6.77 18.05
CA CYS A 44 1.24 6.71 17.04
C CYS A 44 2.28 7.81 17.28
N THR A 45 3.54 7.44 17.51
CA THR A 45 4.65 8.40 17.79
C THR A 45 5.58 8.61 16.59
N ALA A 46 5.25 8.04 15.44
CA ALA A 46 6.09 8.10 14.24
C ALA A 46 6.20 9.50 13.59
N CYS A 47 5.31 10.43 13.93
CA CYS A 47 5.31 11.80 13.43
C CYS A 47 4.79 12.75 14.53
N PRO A 48 5.03 14.07 14.43
CA PRO A 48 4.69 15.02 15.50
C PRO A 48 3.18 15.23 15.72
N ARG A 49 2.33 14.58 14.91
CA ARG A 49 0.87 14.67 15.06
C ARG A 49 0.31 13.81 16.20
N HIS A 50 1.07 12.81 16.66
CA HIS A 50 0.65 11.94 17.76
C HIS A 50 -0.79 11.43 17.64
N CYS A 51 -1.13 10.84 16.48
CA CYS A 51 -2.51 10.40 16.24
C CYS A 51 -2.91 9.31 17.26
N ARG A 52 -4.03 9.53 17.96
CA ARG A 52 -4.71 8.55 18.81
C ARG A 52 -5.72 7.79 17.96
N LEU A 53 -5.58 6.47 17.88
CA LEU A 53 -6.27 5.62 16.91
C LEU A 53 -7.14 4.57 17.61
N ALA A 54 -8.45 4.66 17.43
CA ALA A 54 -9.37 3.59 17.79
C ALA A 54 -9.16 2.37 16.89
N ASP A 55 -9.70 1.21 17.27
CA ASP A 55 -9.61 0.01 16.43
C ASP A 55 -10.24 0.25 15.05
N GLY A 56 -9.56 -0.20 14.01
CA GLY A 56 -9.94 0.04 12.62
C GLY A 56 -9.70 1.46 12.10
N GLN A 57 -9.24 2.40 12.92
CA GLN A 57 -9.02 3.78 12.51
C GLN A 57 -7.69 3.96 11.76
N HIS A 58 -7.71 4.80 10.72
CA HIS A 58 -6.51 5.27 10.03
C HIS A 58 -5.98 6.54 10.69
N GLY A 59 -4.65 6.67 10.76
CA GLY A 59 -4.03 7.94 11.12
C GLY A 59 -4.22 9.00 10.05
N PHE A 60 -3.88 10.25 10.39
CA PHE A 60 -3.98 11.39 9.48
C PHE A 60 -3.22 11.17 8.16
N CYS A 61 -2.13 10.40 8.19
CA CYS A 61 -1.33 10.05 7.02
C CYS A 61 -1.98 9.01 6.10
N TYR A 62 -3.11 8.40 6.50
CA TYR A 62 -3.83 7.29 5.85
C TYR A 62 -3.05 5.98 5.66
N VAL A 63 -1.72 5.98 5.74
CA VAL A 63 -0.86 4.80 5.52
C VAL A 63 -0.62 3.94 6.77
N ARG A 64 -1.00 4.42 7.95
CA ARG A 64 -0.94 3.67 9.22
C ARG A 64 -2.34 3.45 9.76
N LYS A 65 -2.66 2.21 10.15
CA LYS A 65 -3.99 1.80 10.62
C LYS A 65 -3.87 0.97 11.89
N ASN A 66 -4.72 1.24 12.88
CA ASN A 66 -4.90 0.32 14.00
C ASN A 66 -5.76 -0.86 13.53
N GLN A 67 -5.22 -2.08 13.60
CA GLN A 67 -5.91 -3.32 13.27
C GLN A 67 -5.79 -4.29 14.44
N GLY A 68 -6.86 -4.45 15.22
CA GLY A 68 -6.92 -5.36 16.36
C GLY A 68 -5.91 -5.00 17.46
N GLY A 69 -5.69 -3.70 17.71
CA GLY A 69 -4.71 -3.24 18.70
C GLY A 69 -3.25 -3.29 18.23
N ARG A 70 -2.99 -3.54 16.95
CA ARG A 70 -1.67 -3.42 16.33
C ARG A 70 -1.66 -2.31 15.30
N LEU A 71 -0.61 -1.48 15.31
CA LEU A 71 -0.44 -0.46 14.28
C LEU A 71 0.27 -1.06 13.07
N ASP A 72 -0.40 -1.05 11.92
CA ASP A 72 0.09 -1.66 10.67
C ASP A 72 0.24 -0.62 9.55
N LEU A 73 1.21 -0.83 8.66
CA LEU A 73 1.48 -0.04 7.46
C LEU A 73 0.78 -0.66 6.25
N ILE A 74 -0.30 -0.03 5.78
CA ILE A 74 -1.15 -0.59 4.70
C ILE A 74 -0.57 -0.39 3.29
N ALA A 75 0.40 0.52 3.15
CA ALA A 75 1.01 0.87 1.88
C ALA A 75 2.48 0.41 1.78
N TYR A 76 2.96 -0.37 2.75
CA TYR A 76 4.34 -0.83 2.75
C TYR A 76 4.66 -1.65 1.49
N GLY A 77 5.78 -1.34 0.83
CA GLY A 77 6.20 -2.00 -0.41
C GLY A 77 5.32 -1.67 -1.63
N ARG A 78 4.41 -0.69 -1.54
CA ARG A 78 3.53 -0.27 -2.65
C ARG A 78 3.98 1.11 -3.17
N PRO A 79 4.93 1.17 -4.11
CA PRO A 79 5.36 2.45 -4.67
C PRO A 79 4.19 3.13 -5.41
N SER A 80 4.00 4.43 -5.19
CA SER A 80 3.02 5.25 -5.92
C SER A 80 3.54 5.64 -7.30
N ALA A 81 4.84 5.89 -7.41
CA ALA A 81 5.56 6.15 -8.65
C ALA A 81 7.01 5.68 -8.49
N VAL A 82 7.62 5.25 -9.59
CA VAL A 82 9.04 4.91 -9.66
C VAL A 82 9.64 5.70 -10.81
N ALA A 83 10.55 6.62 -10.49
CA ALA A 83 11.38 7.30 -11.47
C ALA A 83 12.78 6.69 -11.40
N VAL A 84 13.27 6.19 -12.53
CA VAL A 84 14.63 5.68 -12.66
C VAL A 84 15.43 6.74 -13.41
N ASP A 85 15.79 7.80 -12.70
CA ASP A 85 16.71 8.82 -13.18
C ASP A 85 18.12 8.63 -12.59
N PRO A 86 19.19 8.91 -13.35
CA PRO A 86 20.56 8.82 -12.85
C PRO A 86 20.90 9.94 -11.84
N ILE A 87 19.99 10.89 -11.64
CA ILE A 87 20.12 11.97 -10.66
C ILE A 87 19.65 11.47 -9.31
N GLU A 88 20.53 11.57 -8.31
CA GLU A 88 20.22 11.17 -6.93
C GLU A 88 18.99 11.92 -6.40
N LYS A 89 17.96 11.17 -5.97
CA LYS A 89 16.82 11.74 -5.25
C LYS A 89 17.15 11.88 -3.78
N LYS A 90 16.94 13.10 -3.27
CA LYS A 90 17.02 13.44 -1.85
C LYS A 90 16.11 12.49 -1.05
N PRO A 91 16.59 11.92 0.08
CA PRO A 91 15.79 11.04 0.94
C PRO A 91 14.61 11.76 1.60
#